data_AF-A0A2G5FCI9-F1
#
_entry.id   AF-A0A2G5FCI9-F1
#
_cell.length_a   1.000
_cell.length_b   1.000
_cell.length_c   1.000
_cell.angle_alpha   90.00
_cell.angle_beta   90.00
_cell.angle_gamma   90.00
#
_symmetry.space_group_name_H-M   'P 1'
#
loop_
_entity.id
_entity.type
_entity.pdbx_description
1 polymer ?
#
loop_
_entity_poly.entity_id
_entity_poly.type
_entity_poly.pdbx_seq_one_letter_code
_entity_poly.pdbx_strand_id
1 'polypeptide(L)'
;MCLGYCSSGMVNLKELSLIPGKAAWMAYLDVYCLNADGAIFDAALLSAVSAFSHLHIPAVSVTEDGRVVAVSGELVEGNLVKEAPIKSKRKLTLSCIPFSLTCLLHKKYILADPTAEEESIMETHVTVVLDLSGRLVSFYKPGGPVHAHTSALPVSPDLGGRN
;
A
#
# COMPACT_ATOMS: atom_id res chain seq x y z
N MET A 1 -9.77 -8.29 7.82
CA MET A 1 -8.84 -7.16 8.06
C MET A 1 -8.90 -6.29 6.81
N CYS A 2 -9.71 -5.23 6.80
CA CYS A 2 -9.80 -4.35 5.62
C CYS A 2 -8.45 -3.64 5.50
N LEU A 3 -7.67 -3.98 4.48
CA LEU A 3 -6.36 -3.40 4.25
C LEU A 3 -6.50 -1.87 4.07
N GLY A 4 -5.91 -1.10 4.97
CA GLY A 4 -6.01 0.36 5.02
C GLY A 4 -5.41 1.13 3.83
N TYR A 5 -4.85 0.44 2.82
CA TYR A 5 -4.28 1.08 1.63
C TYR A 5 -5.34 1.78 0.76
N CYS A 6 -6.59 1.30 0.76
CA CYS A 6 -7.68 1.96 0.02
C CYS A 6 -8.03 3.33 0.60
N SER A 7 -7.87 3.51 1.92
CA SER A 7 -8.20 4.74 2.62
C SER A 7 -7.07 5.78 2.57
N SER A 8 -5.83 5.38 2.28
CA SER A 8 -4.69 6.31 2.25
C SER A 8 -4.56 7.11 0.94
N GLY A 9 -5.33 6.76 -0.09
CA GLY A 9 -5.18 7.38 -1.42
C GLY A 9 -3.86 7.02 -2.13
N MET A 10 -3.25 5.89 -1.76
CA MET A 10 -2.00 5.40 -2.35
C MET A 10 -2.11 5.25 -3.87
N VAL A 11 -3.20 4.67 -4.38
CA VAL A 11 -3.44 4.44 -5.82
C VAL A 11 -4.36 5.50 -6.39
N ASN A 12 -3.91 6.18 -7.46
CA ASN A 12 -4.73 7.16 -8.17
C ASN A 12 -5.75 6.47 -9.08
N LEU A 13 -6.98 6.30 -8.60
CA LEU A 13 -8.07 5.65 -9.35
C LEU A 13 -8.42 6.39 -10.67
N LYS A 14 -8.14 7.69 -10.76
CA LYS A 14 -8.35 8.45 -12.01
C LYS A 14 -7.40 7.99 -13.11
N GLU A 15 -6.21 7.51 -12.76
CA GLU A 15 -5.30 6.92 -13.72
C GLU A 15 -5.82 5.58 -14.23
N LEU A 16 -6.50 4.79 -13.41
CA LEU A 16 -7.07 3.52 -13.86
C LEU A 16 -8.27 3.71 -14.79
N SER A 17 -8.93 4.88 -14.79
CA SER A 17 -10.03 5.19 -15.70
C SER A 17 -9.55 5.34 -17.15
N LEU A 18 -10.15 4.57 -18.05
CA LEU A 18 -9.93 4.68 -19.50
C LEU A 18 -10.95 5.65 -20.08
N ILE A 19 -12.23 5.33 -19.88
CA ILE A 19 -13.38 6.14 -20.30
C ILE A 19 -14.25 6.35 -19.07
N PRO A 20 -14.39 7.60 -18.57
CA PRO A 20 -15.21 7.90 -17.41
C PRO A 20 -16.62 7.30 -17.53
N GLY A 21 -17.03 6.51 -16.55
CA GLY A 21 -18.35 5.89 -16.50
C GLY A 21 -18.58 4.72 -17.46
N LYS A 22 -17.58 4.29 -18.25
CA LYS A 22 -17.72 3.14 -19.17
C LYS A 22 -16.67 2.06 -18.93
N ALA A 23 -15.40 2.43 -18.83
CA ALA A 23 -14.31 1.47 -18.74
C ALA A 23 -13.17 1.97 -17.85
N ALA A 24 -12.71 1.12 -16.96
CA ALA A 24 -11.55 1.35 -16.10
C ALA A 24 -10.78 0.05 -15.89
N TRP A 25 -9.50 0.18 -15.60
CA TRP A 25 -8.65 -0.93 -15.20
C TRP A 25 -9.01 -1.40 -13.80
N MET A 26 -9.08 -2.72 -13.64
CA MET A 26 -9.17 -3.38 -12.34
C MET A 26 -7.80 -3.99 -12.02
N ALA A 27 -7.22 -3.58 -10.90
CA ALA A 27 -5.96 -4.12 -10.41
C ALA A 27 -6.24 -5.11 -9.29
N TYR A 28 -5.78 -6.35 -9.45
CA TYR A 28 -5.77 -7.37 -8.41
C TYR A 28 -4.38 -7.44 -7.79
N LEU A 29 -4.33 -7.55 -6.47
CA LEU A 29 -3.10 -7.75 -5.73
C LEU A 29 -3.29 -8.98 -4.84
N ASP A 30 -2.50 -10.01 -5.12
CA ASP A 30 -2.44 -11.21 -4.31
C ASP A 30 -1.09 -11.24 -3.58
N VAL A 31 -1.14 -11.32 -2.24
CA VAL A 31 0.04 -11.41 -1.38
C VAL A 31 0.10 -12.81 -0.78
N TYR A 32 1.17 -13.53 -1.09
CA TYR A 32 1.41 -14.88 -0.59
C TYR A 32 2.52 -14.84 0.46
N CYS A 33 2.21 -15.26 1.68
CA CYS A 33 3.20 -15.41 2.74
C CYS A 33 3.94 -16.75 2.54
N LEU A 34 5.24 -16.68 2.22
CA LEU A 34 6.08 -17.87 2.01
C LEU A 34 6.72 -18.36 3.30
N ASN A 35 7.13 -17.42 4.15
CA ASN A 35 7.68 -17.69 5.47
C ASN A 35 7.14 -16.63 6.45
N ALA A 36 6.63 -17.09 7.59
CA ALA A 36 6.01 -16.26 8.60
C ALA A 36 6.89 -16.24 9.84
N ASP A 37 7.83 -15.30 9.90
CA ASP A 37 8.77 -15.12 11.02
C ASP A 37 8.54 -13.78 11.75
N GLY A 38 7.28 -13.47 12.04
CA GLY A 38 6.87 -12.22 12.69
C GLY A 38 6.65 -11.05 11.74
N ALA A 39 6.04 -9.98 12.25
CA ALA A 39 5.76 -8.72 11.56
C ALA A 39 5.13 -8.88 10.16
N ILE A 40 4.30 -9.92 9.97
CA ILE A 40 3.78 -10.34 8.65
C ILE A 40 3.05 -9.20 7.95
N PHE A 41 2.34 -8.37 8.71
CA PHE A 41 1.63 -7.21 8.16
C PHE A 41 2.58 -6.19 7.53
N ASP A 42 3.76 -5.97 8.11
CA ASP A 42 4.74 -5.01 7.61
C ASP A 42 5.37 -5.51 6.32
N ALA A 43 5.75 -6.79 6.30
CA ALA A 43 6.21 -7.44 5.09
C ALA A 43 5.14 -7.43 3.98
N ALA A 44 3.88 -7.71 4.32
CA ALA A 44 2.76 -7.69 3.38
C ALA A 44 2.52 -6.28 2.81
N LEU A 45 2.52 -5.24 3.64
CA LEU A 45 2.33 -3.86 3.19
C LEU A 45 3.49 -3.42 2.29
N LEU A 46 4.74 -3.71 2.69
CA LEU A 46 5.92 -3.41 1.88
C LEU A 46 5.86 -4.10 0.52
N SER A 47 5.43 -5.38 0.48
CA SER A 47 5.26 -6.13 -0.76
C SER A 47 4.19 -5.52 -1.67
N ALA A 48 3.05 -5.10 -1.10
CA ALA A 48 1.97 -4.44 -1.81
C ALA A 48 2.43 -3.12 -2.45
N VAL A 49 3.12 -2.28 -1.66
CA VAL A 49 3.69 -1.01 -2.13
C VAL A 49 4.68 -1.25 -3.26
N SER A 50 5.57 -2.24 -3.12
CA SER A 50 6.55 -2.57 -4.15
C SER A 50 5.89 -3.05 -5.44
N ALA A 51 4.88 -3.91 -5.33
CA ALA A 51 4.11 -4.43 -6.46
C ALA A 51 3.41 -3.31 -7.23
N PHE A 52 2.70 -2.41 -6.53
CA PHE A 52 2.04 -1.28 -7.18
C PHE A 52 3.03 -0.26 -7.74
N SER A 53 4.18 -0.06 -7.08
CA SER A 53 5.25 0.80 -7.59
C SER A 53 5.82 0.25 -8.89
N HIS A 54 5.92 -1.07 -9.08
CA HIS A 54 6.43 -1.68 -10.31
C HIS A 54 5.34 -2.01 -11.34
N LEU A 55 4.07 -1.74 -11.05
CA LEU A 55 2.96 -2.05 -11.94
C LEU A 55 2.97 -1.16 -13.18
N HIS A 56 2.91 -1.81 -14.35
CA HIS A 56 2.81 -1.14 -15.64
C HIS A 56 1.44 -1.36 -16.25
N ILE A 57 0.75 -0.26 -16.57
CA ILE A 57 -0.54 -0.29 -17.27
C ILE A 57 -0.26 -0.42 -18.77
N PRO A 58 -0.81 -1.46 -19.44
CA PRO A 58 -0.62 -1.65 -20.86
C PRO A 58 -1.39 -0.61 -21.69
N ALA A 59 -0.93 -0.39 -22.93
CA ALA A 59 -1.60 0.49 -23.87
C ALA A 59 -2.92 -0.14 -24.35
N VAL A 60 -3.94 0.70 -24.56
CA VAL A 60 -5.23 0.29 -25.11
C VAL A 60 -5.61 1.14 -26.30
N SER A 61 -6.21 0.51 -27.31
CA SER A 61 -6.96 1.18 -28.37
C SER A 61 -8.45 0.93 -28.14
N VAL A 62 -9.28 1.87 -28.61
CA VAL A 62 -10.73 1.71 -28.63
C VAL A 62 -11.12 1.62 -30.08
N THR A 63 -11.72 0.48 -30.45
CA THR A 63 -12.27 0.27 -31.78
C THR A 63 -13.53 1.12 -31.96
N GLU A 64 -13.91 1.40 -33.21
CA GLU A 64 -15.07 2.22 -33.55
C GLU A 64 -16.39 1.69 -32.93
N ASP A 65 -16.45 0.39 -32.63
CA ASP A 65 -17.57 -0.29 -31.95
C ASP A 65 -17.61 -0.05 -30.41
N GLY A 66 -16.71 0.78 -29.88
CA GLY A 66 -16.63 1.11 -28.45
C GLY A 66 -16.02 0.01 -27.58
N ARG A 67 -15.43 -1.03 -28.18
CA ARG A 67 -14.71 -2.08 -27.45
C ARG A 67 -13.28 -1.63 -27.15
N VAL A 68 -12.86 -1.83 -25.91
CA VAL A 68 -11.47 -1.57 -25.47
C VAL A 68 -10.64 -2.82 -25.78
N VAL A 69 -9.60 -2.67 -26.58
CA VAL A 69 -8.66 -3.75 -26.90
C VAL A 69 -7.29 -3.38 -26.35
N ALA A 70 -6.67 -4.29 -25.61
CA ALA A 70 -5.29 -4.12 -25.16
C ALA A 70 -4.35 -4.30 -26.35
N VAL A 71 -3.54 -3.27 -26.64
CA VAL A 71 -2.48 -3.36 -27.66
C VAL A 71 -1.29 -4.01 -26.96
N SER A 72 -1.35 -5.34 -26.81
CA SER A 72 -0.18 -6.10 -26.37
C SER A 72 0.82 -6.13 -27.52
N GLY A 73 2.04 -5.68 -27.27
CA GLY A 73 3.12 -5.61 -28.26
C GLY A 73 3.70 -6.99 -28.59
N GLU A 74 2.87 -7.98 -28.92
CA GLU A 74 3.30 -9.09 -29.74
C GLU A 74 3.02 -8.70 -31.19
N LEU A 75 4.11 -8.39 -31.90
CA LEU A 75 4.14 -8.33 -33.35
C LEU A 75 3.73 -9.71 -33.89
N VAL A 76 2.43 -9.97 -34.04
CA VAL A 76 1.97 -10.95 -35.01
C VAL A 76 2.12 -10.27 -36.36
N GLU A 77 3.14 -10.72 -37.10
CA GLU A 77 3.35 -10.38 -38.50
C GLU A 77 2.03 -10.50 -39.25
N GLY A 78 1.56 -9.38 -39.82
CA GLY A 78 0.64 -9.44 -40.95
C GLY A 78 -0.77 -8.91 -40.78
N ASN A 79 -1.04 -7.89 -39.93
CA ASN A 79 -2.10 -6.92 -40.23
C ASN A 79 -1.93 -5.61 -39.43
N LEU A 80 -1.50 -4.57 -40.14
CA LEU A 80 -1.42 -3.18 -39.66
C LEU A 80 -2.83 -2.62 -39.45
N VAL A 81 -3.43 -2.85 -38.28
CA VAL A 81 -4.48 -1.96 -37.78
C VAL A 81 -3.77 -0.78 -37.11
N LYS A 82 -3.57 0.28 -37.89
CA LYS A 82 -3.10 1.60 -37.43
C LYS A 82 -4.19 2.26 -36.57
N GLU A 83 -4.37 1.79 -35.34
CA GLU A 83 -5.09 2.56 -34.33
C GLU A 83 -4.07 3.22 -33.42
N ALA A 84 -4.04 4.56 -33.43
CA ALA A 84 -3.20 5.31 -32.51
C ALA A 84 -3.63 4.98 -31.07
N PRO A 85 -2.72 4.52 -30.19
CA PRO A 85 -3.09 4.18 -28.82
C PRO A 85 -3.60 5.42 -28.09
N ILE A 86 -4.77 5.33 -27.48
CA ILE A 86 -5.39 6.45 -26.73
C ILE A 86 -4.54 6.77 -25.49
N LYS A 87 -3.87 5.76 -24.91
CA LYS A 87 -2.91 5.91 -23.81
C LYS A 87 -1.72 4.97 -24.05
N SER A 88 -0.51 5.52 -23.96
CA SER A 88 0.74 4.75 -24.03
C SER A 88 0.93 3.88 -22.77
N LYS A 89 1.82 2.87 -22.88
CA LYS A 89 2.26 2.09 -21.73
C LYS A 89 2.86 3.03 -20.69
N ARG A 90 2.36 2.95 -19.46
CA ARG A 90 2.79 3.84 -18.37
C ARG A 90 2.93 3.08 -17.06
N LYS A 91 3.80 3.61 -16.20
CA LYS A 91 3.93 3.18 -14.82
C LYS A 91 2.81 3.80 -13.99
N LEU A 92 2.21 3.05 -13.08
CA LEU A 92 1.22 3.59 -12.14
C LEU A 92 1.92 4.56 -11.18
N THR A 93 1.39 5.78 -11.03
CA THR A 93 1.94 6.71 -10.04
C THR A 93 1.28 6.48 -8.68
N LEU A 94 2.10 6.44 -7.63
CA LEU A 94 1.64 6.34 -6.24
C LEU A 94 1.67 7.72 -5.61
N SER A 95 0.52 8.18 -5.11
CA SER A 95 0.37 9.50 -4.50
C SER A 95 0.98 9.57 -3.10
N CYS A 96 1.05 8.41 -2.43
CA CYS A 96 1.47 8.25 -1.05
C CYS A 96 2.08 6.85 -0.91
N ILE A 97 3.18 6.73 -0.19
CA ILE A 97 3.82 5.44 0.09
C ILE A 97 3.66 5.16 1.59
N PRO A 98 2.70 4.32 1.99
CA PRO A 98 2.54 3.93 3.37
C PRO A 98 3.59 2.90 3.76
N PHE A 99 4.10 2.99 4.99
CA PHE A 99 4.92 1.95 5.61
C PHE A 99 4.40 1.69 7.01
N SER A 100 4.50 0.44 7.45
CA SER A 100 4.04 0.03 8.77
C SER A 100 5.19 -0.49 9.61
N LEU A 101 5.03 -0.31 10.92
CA LEU A 101 5.93 -0.85 11.92
C LEU A 101 5.09 -1.49 13.03
N THR A 102 5.30 -2.78 13.21
CA THR A 102 4.75 -3.58 14.29
C THR A 102 5.73 -3.57 15.45
N CYS A 103 5.20 -3.25 16.62
CA CYS A 103 5.94 -3.17 17.87
C CYS A 103 5.26 -4.01 18.95
N LEU A 104 6.05 -4.77 19.70
CA LEU A 104 5.62 -5.43 20.92
C LEU A 104 5.81 -4.49 22.11
N LEU A 105 4.79 -4.44 22.97
CA LEU A 105 4.81 -3.66 24.20
C LEU A 105 4.95 -4.59 25.39
N HIS A 106 6.05 -4.44 26.14
CA HIS A 106 6.27 -5.21 27.37
C HIS A 106 6.68 -4.28 28.51
N LYS A 107 5.77 -4.06 29.47
CA LYS A 107 5.98 -3.16 30.62
C LYS A 107 6.38 -1.75 30.18
N LYS A 108 7.67 -1.41 30.26
CA LYS A 108 8.24 -0.10 29.86
C LYS A 108 9.06 -0.18 28.58
N TYR A 109 9.16 -1.36 27.97
CA TYR A 109 9.97 -1.60 26.78
C TYR A 109 9.08 -1.71 25.55
N ILE A 110 9.58 -1.16 24.45
CA ILE A 110 8.99 -1.27 23.12
C ILE A 110 10.02 -2.02 22.28
N LEU A 111 9.61 -3.15 21.72
CA LEU A 111 10.42 -3.93 20.80
C LEU A 111 9.82 -3.76 19.40
N ALA A 112 10.61 -3.24 18.47
CA ALA A 112 10.18 -3.02 17.10
C ALA A 112 10.62 -4.20 16.21
N ASP A 113 9.83 -4.50 15.18
CA ASP A 113 10.10 -5.57 14.20
C ASP A 113 10.32 -6.94 14.86
N PRO A 114 9.28 -7.48 15.52
CA PRO A 114 9.42 -8.73 16.26
C PRO A 114 9.47 -9.96 15.36
N THR A 115 10.23 -10.95 15.81
CA THR A 115 10.23 -12.33 15.27
C THR A 115 8.99 -13.12 15.71
N ALA A 116 8.72 -14.26 15.07
CA ALA A 116 7.59 -15.11 15.44
C ALA A 116 7.69 -15.64 16.89
N GLU A 117 8.92 -15.90 17.37
CA GLU A 117 9.15 -16.30 18.75
C GLU A 117 8.79 -15.17 19.73
N GLU A 118 9.19 -13.94 19.44
CA GLU A 118 8.88 -12.78 20.27
C GLU A 118 7.38 -12.46 20.27
N GLU A 119 6.72 -12.55 19.11
CA GLU A 119 5.26 -12.40 19.01
C GLU A 119 4.52 -13.46 19.82
N SER A 120 5.02 -14.70 19.88
CA SER A 120 4.40 -15.79 20.64
C SER A 120 4.48 -15.58 22.16
N ILE A 121 5.44 -14.81 22.65
CA ILE A 121 5.68 -14.59 24.08
C ILE A 121 4.97 -13.31 24.58
N MET A 122 4.78 -12.33 23.69
CA MET A 122 4.25 -11.02 24.07
C MET A 122 2.73 -10.92 23.94
N GLU A 123 2.08 -10.37 24.96
CA GLU A 123 0.62 -10.26 25.02
C GLU A 123 0.06 -9.01 24.31
N THR A 124 0.89 -8.00 24.08
CA THR A 124 0.47 -6.74 23.46
C THR A 124 1.35 -6.40 22.27
N HIS A 125 0.74 -6.30 21.10
CA HIS A 125 1.36 -5.76 19.90
C HIS A 125 0.57 -4.55 19.40
N VAL A 126 1.28 -3.65 18.73
CA VAL A 126 0.74 -2.44 18.13
C VAL A 126 1.36 -2.30 16.75
N THR A 127 0.53 -2.10 15.74
CA THR A 127 0.98 -1.79 14.39
C THR A 127 0.62 -0.35 14.07
N VAL A 128 1.63 0.43 13.71
CA VAL A 128 1.49 1.84 13.31
C VAL A 128 1.79 1.93 11.82
N VAL A 129 0.91 2.60 11.07
CA VAL A 129 1.09 2.85 9.63
C VAL A 129 1.22 4.34 9.40
N LEU A 130 2.34 4.75 8.81
CA LEU A 130 2.66 6.14 8.51
C LEU A 130 2.81 6.33 6.99
N ASP A 131 2.67 7.58 6.54
CA ASP A 131 3.10 7.98 5.20
C ASP A 131 4.50 8.61 5.20
N LEU A 132 5.06 8.85 4.01
CA LEU A 132 6.35 9.54 3.85
C LEU A 132 6.37 10.97 4.40
N SER A 133 5.22 11.60 4.63
CA SER A 133 5.10 12.91 5.26
C SER A 133 5.02 12.82 6.79
N GLY A 134 5.14 11.63 7.38
CA GLY A 134 5.03 11.38 8.81
C GLY A 134 3.61 11.45 9.36
N ARG A 135 2.59 11.47 8.50
CA ARG A 135 1.18 11.48 8.93
C ARG A 135 0.75 10.06 9.27
N LEU A 136 -0.01 9.95 10.35
CA LEU A 136 -0.61 8.68 10.78
C LEU A 136 -1.74 8.28 9.81
N VAL A 137 -1.55 7.16 9.12
CA VAL A 137 -2.56 6.57 8.22
C VAL A 137 -3.47 5.64 9.00
N SER A 138 -2.88 4.79 9.85
CA SER A 138 -3.62 3.82 10.65
C SER A 138 -2.86 3.48 11.92
N PHE A 139 -3.62 3.20 12.98
CA PHE A 139 -3.11 2.70 14.25
C PHE A 139 -3.94 1.48 14.64
N TYR A 140 -3.29 0.36 14.90
CA TYR A 140 -3.95 -0.88 15.23
C TYR A 140 -3.37 -1.50 16.50
N LYS A 141 -4.24 -1.69 17.50
CA LYS A 141 -3.95 -2.41 18.73
C LYS A 141 -5.10 -3.40 18.98
N PRO A 142 -4.91 -4.71 18.73
CA PRO A 142 -5.99 -5.70 18.84
C PRO A 142 -6.41 -6.01 20.28
N GLY A 143 -5.58 -5.73 21.27
CA GLY A 143 -5.85 -6.07 22.67
C GLY A 143 -4.58 -6.03 23.52
N GLY A 144 -4.65 -6.55 24.74
CA GLY A 144 -3.49 -6.75 25.62
C GLY A 144 -3.49 -5.87 26.88
N PRO A 145 -2.84 -6.33 27.97
CA PRO A 145 -2.92 -5.72 29.31
C PRO A 145 -2.10 -4.45 29.48
N VAL A 146 -1.18 -4.15 28.55
CA VAL A 146 -0.45 -2.89 28.59
C VAL A 146 -1.42 -1.74 28.29
N HIS A 147 -1.72 -0.95 29.32
CA HIS A 147 -2.48 0.29 29.20
C HIS A 147 -1.67 1.33 28.44
N ALA A 148 -2.32 2.05 27.53
CA ALA A 148 -1.73 3.18 26.82
C ALA A 148 -1.48 4.33 27.83
N HIS A 149 -0.34 4.32 28.50
CA HIS A 149 0.13 5.48 29.25
C HIS A 149 0.73 6.49 28.27
N THR A 150 0.29 7.75 28.38
CA THR A 150 0.74 8.91 27.59
C THR A 150 2.26 9.05 27.48
N SER A 151 3.04 8.46 28.40
CA SER A 151 4.51 8.49 28.40
C SER A 151 5.18 7.59 27.35
N ALA A 152 4.45 6.74 26.63
CA ALA A 152 5.02 5.87 25.60
C ALA A 152 5.10 6.53 24.20
N LEU A 153 4.48 7.71 24.04
CA LEU A 153 4.65 8.56 22.86
C LEU A 153 5.58 9.71 23.28
N PRO A 154 6.78 9.86 22.69
CA PRO A 154 7.54 11.09 22.86
C PRO A 154 6.76 12.20 22.16
N VAL A 155 5.87 12.85 22.91
CA VAL A 155 5.32 14.14 22.50
C VAL A 155 6.50 15.10 22.54
N SER A 156 6.89 15.61 21.37
CA SER A 156 7.88 16.67 21.25
C SER A 156 7.56 17.77 22.26
N PRO A 157 8.50 18.20 23.12
CA PRO A 157 8.24 19.33 24.00
C PRO A 157 7.99 20.57 23.13
N ASP A 158 6.85 21.22 23.36
CA ASP A 158 6.51 22.52 22.77
C ASP A 158 7.67 23.51 22.94
N LEU A 159 8.34 23.82 21.83
CA LEU A 159 9.22 24.98 21.72
C LEU A 159 8.32 26.21 21.55
N GLY A 160 7.88 26.82 22.65
CA GLY A 160 6.93 27.92 22.55
C GLY A 160 6.63 28.72 23.81
N GLY A 161 7.62 28.99 24.65
CA GLY A 161 7.49 29.94 25.76
C GLY A 161 8.65 30.95 25.78
N ARG A 162 8.60 31.96 24.91
CA ARG A 162 9.43 33.16 25.07
C ARG A 162 8.60 34.21 25.79
N ASN A 163 9.02 34.53 27.03
CA ASN A 163 8.78 35.83 27.66
C ASN A 163 9.45 36.94 26.85
#